data_AF-A0A969VSF4-F1
#
_entry.id   AF-A0A969VSF4-F1
#
_cell.length_a   1.000
_cell.length_b   1.000
_cell.length_c   1.000
_cell.angle_alpha   90.00
_cell.angle_beta   90.00
_cell.angle_gamma   90.00
#
_symmetry.space_group_name_H-M   'P 1'
#
loop_
_entity.id
_entity.type
_entity.pdbx_description
1 polymer ?
#
loop_
_entity_poly.entity_id
_entity_poly.type
_entity_poly.pdbx_seq_one_letter_code
_entity_poly.pdbx_strand_id
1 'polypeptide(L)' 'MTKYRLMFADVRLTGTRDQIRQTLSLLASVGCEWKTDDKYYPRGKLESAYYLHKFRGPLLDTESPPAQPIAPHSPLT' A
#
# COMPACT_ATOMS: atom_id res chain seq x y z
N MET A 1 7.84 22.00 1.19
CA MET A 1 7.55 20.67 0.62
C MET A 1 7.45 19.67 1.76
N THR A 2 6.23 19.38 2.22
CA THR A 2 6.01 18.45 3.34
C THR A 2 5.93 17.04 2.77
N LYS A 3 7.05 16.31 2.84
CA LYS A 3 7.10 14.89 2.49
C LYS A 3 6.28 14.12 3.52
N TYR A 4 5.08 13.68 3.16
CA TYR A 4 4.28 12.83 4.05
C TYR A 4 4.90 11.43 4.05
N ARG A 5 5.70 11.16 5.07
CA ARG A 5 6.23 9.83 5.36
C ARG A 5 5.13 9.09 6.13
N LEU A 6 4.32 8.29 5.43
CA LEU A 6 3.34 7.40 6.08
C LEU A 6 4.08 6.56 7.13
N MET A 7 3.75 6.81 8.40
CA MET A 7 4.41 6.22 9.55
C MET A 7 4.14 4.71 9.62
N PHE A 8 5.17 4.00 10.07
CA PHE A 8 5.32 2.55 10.18
C PHE A 8 4.14 1.91 10.93
N ALA A 9 3.17 1.35 10.22
CA ALA A 9 2.18 0.46 10.82
C ALA A 9 2.69 -0.98 10.69
N ASP A 10 2.70 -1.73 11.80
CA ASP A 10 2.81 -3.18 11.75
C ASP A 10 1.51 -3.72 11.13
N VAL A 11 1.59 -4.20 9.89
CA VAL A 11 0.44 -4.74 9.16
C VAL A 11 0.35 -6.24 9.44
N ARG A 12 -0.81 -6.71 9.88
CA ARG A 12 -1.05 -8.14 10.08
C ARG A 12 -1.93 -8.70 8.97
N LEU A 13 -1.36 -9.59 8.15
CA LEU A 13 -2.11 -10.38 7.20
C LEU A 13 -2.69 -11.61 7.89
N THR A 14 -3.98 -11.88 7.66
CA THR A 14 -4.64 -13.09 8.17
C THR A 14 -5.36 -13.80 7.05
N GLY A 15 -5.21 -15.11 6.99
CA GLY A 15 -5.87 -15.95 6.00
C GLY A 15 -5.14 -17.27 5.83
N THR A 16 -5.43 -17.99 4.74
CA THR A 16 -4.65 -19.18 4.39
C THR A 16 -3.23 -18.79 3.96
N ARG A 17 -2.27 -19.72 4.05
CA ARG A 17 -0.89 -19.47 3.58
C ARG A 17 -0.86 -19.00 2.12
N ASP A 18 -1.76 -19.51 1.29
CA ASP A 18 -1.87 -19.11 -0.11
C ASP A 18 -2.35 -17.65 -0.26
N GLN A 19 -3.43 -17.26 0.41
CA GLN A 19 -3.92 -15.87 0.39
C GLN A 19 -2.89 -14.87 0.89
N ILE A 20 -2.14 -15.23 1.94
CA ILE A 20 -1.05 -14.40 2.44
C ILE A 20 0.03 -14.25 1.37
N ARG A 21 0.45 -15.33 0.71
CA ARG A 21 1.44 -15.26 -0.38
C ARG A 21 0.96 -14.42 -1.55
N GLN A 22 -0.30 -14.58 -1.97
CA GLN A 22 -0.87 -13.76 -3.04
C GLN A 22 -0.88 -12.28 -2.68
N THR A 23 -1.26 -11.94 -1.44
CA THR A 23 -1.26 -10.56 -0.94
C THR A 23 0.16 -9.99 -0.90
N LEU A 24 1.14 -10.75 -0.43
CA LEU A 24 2.55 -10.35 -0.46
C LEU A 24 3.04 -10.08 -1.88
N SER A 25 2.72 -10.96 -2.85
CA SER A 25 3.07 -10.72 -4.25
C SER A 25 2.44 -9.45 -4.81
N LEU A 26 1.17 -9.17 -4.48
CA LEU A 26 0.49 -7.94 -4.90
C LEU A 26 1.19 -6.71 -4.31
N LEU A 27 1.51 -6.74 -3.01
CA LEU A 27 2.19 -5.66 -2.31
C LEU A 27 3.58 -5.37 -2.92
N ALA A 28 4.33 -6.41 -3.28
CA ALA A 28 5.63 -6.26 -3.95
C ALA A 28 5.46 -5.64 -5.34
N SER A 29 4.46 -6.09 -6.11
CA SER A 29 4.17 -5.58 -7.45
C SER A 29 3.78 -4.10 -7.47
N VAL A 30 3.07 -3.61 -6.46
CA VAL A 30 2.71 -2.18 -6.36
C VAL A 30 3.85 -1.33 -5.77
N GLY A 31 5.03 -1.91 -5.50
CA GLY A 31 6.18 -1.19 -4.94
C GLY A 31 6.09 -0.92 -3.44
N CYS A 32 5.30 -1.70 -2.69
CA CYS A 32 5.39 -1.65 -1.23
C CYS A 32 6.68 -2.33 -0.77
N GLU A 33 7.33 -1.76 0.25
CA GLU A 33 8.44 -2.39 0.95
C GLU A 33 7.99 -2.78 2.36
N TRP A 34 8.44 -3.92 2.86
CA TRP A 34 8.22 -4.30 4.26
C TRP A 34 9.37 -5.16 4.77
N LYS A 35 9.44 -5.27 6.10
CA LYS A 35 10.23 -6.28 6.81
C LYS A 35 9.30 -7.33 7.39
N THR A 36 9.78 -8.53 7.57
CA THR A 36 9.02 -9.60 8.21
C THR A 36 10.00 -10.58 8.85
N ASP A 37 9.59 -11.22 9.92
CA ASP A 37 10.33 -12.31 10.57
C ASP A 37 10.19 -13.65 9.84
N ASP A 38 9.53 -13.66 8.68
CA ASP A 38 9.22 -14.82 7.85
C ASP A 38 8.51 -15.95 8.62
N LYS A 39 7.67 -15.55 9.58
CA LYS A 39 6.93 -16.46 10.46
C LYS A 39 5.44 -16.42 10.17
N TYR A 40 4.89 -17.61 9.93
CA TYR A 40 3.45 -17.85 9.87
C TYR A 40 2.98 -18.34 11.25
N TYR A 41 2.14 -17.55 11.91
CA TYR A 41 1.56 -17.88 13.20
C TYR A 41 0.21 -18.56 12.99
N PRO A 42 0.05 -19.85 13.28
CA PRO A 42 -1.22 -20.55 13.08
C PRO A 42 -2.32 -19.92 13.95
N ARG A 43 -3.49 -19.63 13.35
CA ARG A 43 -4.62 -18.98 14.01
C ARG A 43 -5.92 -19.77 13.81
N GLY A 44 -5.85 -21.09 13.92
CA GLY A 44 -6.96 -22.02 13.72
C GLY A 44 -6.51 -23.27 13.00
N LYS A 45 -7.45 -24.02 12.40
CA LYS A 45 -7.13 -25.25 11.64
C LYS A 45 -6.46 -24.96 10.28
N LEU A 46 -6.81 -23.85 9.62
CA LEU A 46 -6.36 -23.54 8.25
C LEU A 46 -5.84 -22.11 8.09
N GLU A 47 -6.05 -21.26 9.09
CA GLU A 47 -5.65 -19.87 9.05
C GLU A 47 -4.27 -19.66 9.67
N SER A 48 -3.54 -18.71 9.13
CA SER A 48 -2.28 -18.21 9.63
C SER A 48 -2.33 -16.69 9.71
N ALA A 49 -1.53 -16.13 10.62
CA ALA A 49 -1.23 -14.72 10.68
C ALA A 49 0.23 -14.50 10.26
N TYR A 50 0.48 -13.46 9.48
CA TYR A 50 1.81 -13.07 9.03
C TYR A 50 1.99 -11.57 9.26
N TYR A 51 3.09 -11.20 9.92
CA TYR A 51 3.32 -9.83 10.37
C TYR A 51 4.32 -9.13 9.44
N LEU A 52 3.91 -7.96 8.96
CA LEU A 52 4.72 -7.06 8.14
C LEU A 52 5.12 -5.88 9.00
N HIS A 53 6.39 -5.84 9.36
CA HIS A 53 7.02 -4.77 10.12
C HIS A 53 7.53 -3.69 9.18
N LYS A 54 7.49 -2.43 9.63
CA LYS A 54 8.00 -1.29 8.86
C LYS A 54 7.44 -1.23 7.43
N PHE A 55 6.16 -1.56 7.28
CA PHE A 55 5.48 -1.50 6.00
C PHE A 55 5.53 -0.07 5.45
N ARG A 56 5.97 0.06 4.20
CA ARG A 56 6.04 1.30 3.43
C ARG A 56 5.21 1.10 2.17
N GLY A 57 4.15 1.88 2.05
CA GLY A 57 3.39 1.95 0.81
C GLY A 57 4.23 2.58 -0.31
N PRO A 58 3.82 2.39 -1.57
CA PRO A 58 4.43 3.10 -2.68
C PRO A 58 4.39 4.60 -2.40
N LEU A 59 5.49 5.26 -2.75
CA LEU A 59 5.46 6.70 -2.96
C LEU A 59 4.47 6.94 -4.09
N LEU A 60 3.25 7.34 -3.73
CA LEU A 60 2.37 8.00 -4.68
C LEU A 60 3.07 9.31 -5.05
N ASP A 61 3.86 9.29 -6.11
CA ASP A 61 4.06 10.45 -6.95
C ASP A 61 2.68 10.77 -7.54
N THR A 62 1.84 11.48 -6.77
CA THR A 62 0.73 12.21 -7.35
C THR A 62 1.33 13.35 -8.18
N GLU A 63 1.89 13.02 -9.34
CA GLU A 63 1.71 13.90 -10.48
C GLU A 63 0.20 13.87 -10.74
N SER A 64 -0.53 14.75 -10.06
CA SER A 64 -1.86 15.14 -10.55
C SER A 64 -1.65 15.46 -12.02
N PRO A 65 -2.43 14.88 -12.96
CA PRO A 65 -2.40 15.37 -14.33
C PRO A 65 -2.58 16.90 -14.24
N PRO A 66 -1.79 17.70 -14.99
CA PRO A 66 -1.90 19.15 -14.90
C PRO A 66 -3.37 19.49 -15.03
N ALA A 67 -3.94 20.09 -13.98
CA ALA A 67 -5.31 20.56 -14.01
C ALA A 67 -5.40 21.39 -15.27
N GLN A 68 -6.11 20.89 -16.29
CA GLN A 68 -6.28 21.62 -17.53
C GLN A 68 -6.79 23.00 -17.11
N PRO A 69 -6.10 24.10 -17.45
CA PRO A 69 -6.59 25.42 -17.11
C PRO A 69 -7.98 25.51 -17.75
N ILE A 70 -9.00 25.60 -16.90
CA ILE A 70 -10.36 25.87 -17.34
C ILE A 70 -10.25 27.24 -17.99
N ALA A 71 -10.24 27.28 -19.33
CA ALA A 71 -10.17 28.53 -20.06
C ALA A 71 -11.31 29.41 -19.55
N PRO A 72 -11.05 30.65 -19.10
CA PRO A 72 -12.14 31.54 -18.73
C PRO A 72 -12.99 31.73 -19.98
N HIS A 73 -14.23 31.26 -19.94
CA HIS A 73 -15.21 31.61 -20.95
C HIS A 73 -15.36 33.13 -20.87
N SER A 74 -14.83 33.85 -21.86
CA SER A 74 -15.07 35.28 -22.02
C SER A 74 -16.58 35.51 -22.07
N PRO A 75 -17.15 36.44 -21.26
CA PRO A 75 -18.50 36.89 -21.50
C PRO A 75 -18.52 37.64 -22.84
N LEU A 76 -19.31 37.13 -23.78
CA LEU A 76 -19.60 37.76 -25.06
C LEU A 76 -20.34 39.08 -24.75
N THR A 77 -19.74 40.22 -25.10
CA THR A 77 -20.41 41.53 -25.15
C THR A 77 -21.18 41.68 -26.43
#